data_AF-A0A2E7JXX4-F1
#
_entry.id   AF-A0A2E7JXX4-F1
#
_cell.length_a   1.000
_cell.length_b   1.000
_cell.length_c   1.000
_cell.angle_alpha   90.00
_cell.angle_beta   90.00
_cell.angle_gamma   90.00
#
_symmetry.space_group_name_H-M   'P 1'
#
loop_
_entity.id
_entity.type
_entity.pdbx_description
1 polymer ?
#
loop_
_entity_poly.entity_id
_entity_poly.type
_entity_poly.pdbx_seq_one_letter_code
_entity_poly.pdbx_strand_id
1 'polypeptide(L)'
;MSIITHKYLKIDELEDRLYQSNISKACLEQSTLVILPTGMGKTVVAIRIMIERLDKGKILLMAPTKPLAQQHFDFFNKFLDA
;
A
#
# COMPACT_ATOMS: atom_id res chain seq x y z
N MET A 1 -20.09 0.91 2.93
CA MET A 1 -18.71 0.75 2.41
C MET A 1 -17.85 0.29 3.57
N SER A 2 -17.05 -0.76 3.40
CA SER A 2 -16.07 -1.20 4.41
C SER A 2 -14.77 -0.40 4.29
N ILE A 3 -14.11 -0.21 5.41
CA ILE A 3 -12.83 0.51 5.52
C ILE A 3 -11.76 -0.50 5.93
N ILE A 4 -10.53 -0.32 5.46
CA ILE A 4 -9.39 -1.14 5.86
C ILE A 4 -8.99 -0.76 7.28
N THR A 5 -8.91 -1.74 8.18
CA THR A 5 -8.44 -1.55 9.56
C THR A 5 -7.18 -2.37 9.81
N HIS A 6 -6.17 -1.78 10.43
CA HIS A 6 -4.92 -2.45 10.79
C HIS A 6 -4.18 -1.66 11.87
N LYS A 7 -3.41 -2.32 12.74
CA LYS A 7 -2.62 -1.69 13.82
C LYS A 7 -1.58 -0.66 13.37
N TYR A 8 -1.28 -0.61 12.07
CA TYR A 8 -0.30 0.30 11.47
C TYR A 8 -0.95 1.37 10.59
N LEU A 9 -2.27 1.55 10.67
CA LEU A 9 -2.99 2.60 9.96
C LEU A 9 -3.43 3.68 10.94
N LYS A 10 -3.14 4.94 10.62
CA LYS A 10 -3.50 6.12 11.44
C LYS A 10 -4.97 6.51 11.31
N ILE A 11 -5.56 6.30 10.15
CA ILE A 11 -6.85 6.90 9.76
C ILE A 11 -7.70 5.87 9.01
N ASP A 12 -8.97 5.80 9.37
CA ASP A 12 -10.01 4.98 8.74
C ASP A 12 -10.58 5.66 7.48
N GLU A 13 -9.71 6.02 6.52
CA GLU A 13 -10.11 6.70 5.27
C GLU A 13 -9.96 5.81 4.02
N LEU A 14 -9.25 4.69 4.12
CA LEU A 14 -8.99 3.83 2.97
C LEU A 14 -10.13 2.83 2.76
N GLU A 15 -10.92 3.04 1.70
CA GLU A 15 -11.97 2.12 1.27
C GLU A 15 -11.41 0.71 1.00
N ASP A 16 -12.09 -0.31 1.51
CA ASP A 16 -11.74 -1.69 1.23
C ASP A 16 -12.35 -2.16 -0.10
N ARG A 17 -11.63 -1.94 -1.18
CA ARG A 17 -12.01 -2.38 -2.52
C ARG A 17 -11.54 -3.81 -2.76
N LEU A 18 -12.46 -4.70 -3.10
CA LEU A 18 -12.20 -6.14 -3.24
C LEU A 18 -11.05 -6.46 -4.21
N TYR A 19 -10.95 -5.77 -5.35
CA TYR A 19 -9.87 -6.01 -6.30
C TYR A 19 -8.49 -5.66 -5.72
N GLN A 20 -8.39 -4.59 -4.92
CA GLN A 20 -7.14 -4.21 -4.25
C GLN A 20 -6.77 -5.25 -3.18
N SER A 21 -7.78 -5.78 -2.48
CA SER A 21 -7.60 -6.86 -1.51
C SER A 21 -7.06 -8.13 -2.13
N ASN A 22 -7.67 -8.58 -3.24
CA ASN A 22 -7.24 -9.79 -3.94
C ASN A 22 -5.82 -9.65 -4.52
N ILE A 23 -5.49 -8.49 -5.11
CA ILE A 23 -4.13 -8.23 -5.61
C ILE A 23 -3.11 -8.24 -4.47
N SER A 24 -3.44 -7.62 -3.33
CA SER A 24 -2.55 -7.59 -2.16
C SER A 24 -2.26 -8.99 -1.65
N LYS A 25 -3.29 -9.86 -1.55
CA LYS A 25 -3.14 -11.26 -1.14
C LYS A 25 -2.17 -12.03 -2.05
N ALA A 26 -2.34 -11.92 -3.38
CA ALA A 26 -1.43 -12.55 -4.33
C ALA A 26 0.02 -12.06 -4.16
N CYS A 27 0.23 -10.76 -3.92
CA CYS A 27 1.56 -10.20 -3.67
C CYS A 27 2.19 -10.66 -2.34
N LEU A 28 1.38 -11.08 -1.36
CA LEU A 28 1.88 -11.60 -0.08
C LEU A 28 2.35 -13.05 -0.17
N GLU A 29 1.86 -13.81 -1.15
CA GLU A 29 2.24 -15.21 -1.36
C GLU A 29 3.55 -15.35 -2.16
N GLN A 30 3.76 -14.51 -3.18
CA GLN A 30 4.93 -14.59 -4.06
C GLN A 30 5.28 -13.26 -4.74
N SER A 31 6.50 -13.16 -5.26
CA SER A 31 6.95 -12.02 -6.07
C SER A 31 6.02 -11.80 -7.27
N THR A 32 5.46 -10.60 -7.38
CA THR A 32 4.36 -10.30 -8.32
C THR A 32 4.60 -9.00 -9.06
N LEU A 33 4.40 -8.99 -10.39
CA LEU A 33 4.30 -7.78 -11.20
C LEU A 33 2.83 -7.36 -11.31
N VAL A 34 2.47 -6.25 -10.69
CA VAL A 34 1.08 -5.74 -10.71
C VAL A 34 0.88 -4.78 -11.88
N ILE A 35 0.00 -5.15 -12.82
CA ILE A 35 -0.39 -4.30 -13.96
C ILE A 35 -1.77 -3.70 -13.68
N LEU A 36 -1.81 -2.39 -13.41
CA LEU A 36 -3.04 -1.64 -13.18
C LEU A 36 -2.97 -0.27 -13.88
N PRO A 37 -4.08 0.21 -14.48
CA PRO A 37 -4.21 1.58 -14.96
C PRO A 37 -3.90 2.63 -13.88
N THR A 38 -3.57 3.85 -14.30
CA THR A 38 -3.48 5.01 -13.39
C THR A 38 -4.85 5.30 -12.79
N GLY A 39 -4.88 5.78 -11.54
CA GLY A 39 -6.13 6.07 -10.83
C GLY A 39 -6.80 4.87 -10.13
N MET A 40 -6.37 3.63 -10.38
CA MET A 40 -6.95 2.43 -9.71
C MET A 40 -6.37 2.13 -8.31
N GLY A 41 -5.57 3.04 -7.75
CA GLY A 41 -5.07 2.89 -6.38
C GLY A 41 -3.90 1.91 -6.22
N LYS A 42 -2.92 1.92 -7.14
CA LYS A 42 -1.67 1.16 -6.97
C LYS A 42 -0.97 1.43 -5.63
N THR A 43 -0.97 2.68 -5.17
CA THR A 43 -0.40 3.05 -3.86
C THR A 43 -1.18 2.46 -2.69
N VAL A 44 -2.50 2.27 -2.84
CA VAL A 44 -3.34 1.60 -1.82
C VAL A 44 -3.06 0.10 -1.79
N VAL A 45 -2.79 -0.52 -2.95
CA VAL A 45 -2.30 -1.91 -2.98
C VAL A 45 -0.94 -2.00 -2.27
N ALA A 46 -0.04 -1.05 -2.51
CA ALA A 46 1.26 -1.02 -1.85
C ALA A 46 1.13 -0.93 -0.32
N ILE A 47 0.35 0.01 0.23
CA ILE A 47 0.20 0.14 1.68
C ILE A 47 -0.41 -1.12 2.32
N ARG A 48 -1.38 -1.76 1.66
CA ARG A 48 -1.97 -3.04 2.10
C ARG A 48 -0.93 -4.16 2.19
N ILE A 49 0.05 -4.19 1.31
CA ILE A 49 1.16 -5.15 1.39
C ILE A 49 2.14 -4.76 2.49
N MET A 50 2.43 -3.45 2.63
CA MET A 50 3.41 -2.95 3.60
C MET A 50 2.99 -3.25 5.03
N ILE A 51 1.74 -2.98 5.41
CA ILE A 51 1.24 -3.19 6.78
C ILE A 51 1.34 -4.66 7.23
N GLU A 52 1.21 -5.61 6.30
CA GLU A 52 1.35 -7.05 6.54
C GLU A 52 2.82 -7.53 6.59
N ARG A 53 3.76 -6.69 6.13
CA ARG A 53 5.19 -7.01 6.01
C ARG A 53 6.07 -6.26 7.01
N LEU A 54 5.58 -5.19 7.65
CA LEU A 54 6.33 -4.39 8.61
C LEU A 54 6.86 -5.22 9.80
N ASP A 55 6.08 -6.17 10.31
CA ASP A 55 6.53 -7.08 11.39
C ASP A 55 7.65 -8.04 10.95
N LYS A 56 7.86 -8.21 9.65
CA LYS A 56 8.84 -9.16 9.09
C LYS A 56 10.18 -8.49 8.76
N GLY A 57 10.23 -7.16 8.69
CA GLY A 57 11.46 -6.44 8.40
C GLY A 57 11.24 -5.08 7.72
N LYS A 58 12.34 -4.49 7.26
CA LYS A 58 12.34 -3.18 6.59
C LYS A 58 11.81 -3.28 5.16
N ILE A 59 11.14 -2.22 4.72
CA ILE A 59 10.57 -2.10 3.37
C ILE A 59 11.33 -1.01 2.61
N LEU A 60 11.76 -1.33 1.38
CA LEU A 60 12.34 -0.36 0.45
C LEU A 60 11.34 -0.07 -0.66
N LEU A 61 10.93 1.19 -0.77
CA LEU A 61 10.14 1.68 -1.91
C LEU A 61 11.05 2.47 -2.85
N MET A 62 10.99 2.17 -4.14
CA MET A 62 11.76 2.85 -5.18
C MET A 62 10.84 3.63 -6.10
N ALA A 63 11.28 4.81 -6.50
CA ALA A 63 10.61 5.65 -7.50
C ALA A 63 11.66 6.23 -8.45
N PRO A 64 11.31 6.47 -9.73
CA PRO A 64 12.31 6.85 -10.73
C PRO A 64 12.75 8.31 -10.63
N THR A 65 12.04 9.15 -9.87
CA THR A 65 12.36 10.57 -9.71
C THR A 65 12.10 11.04 -8.28
N LYS A 66 12.81 12.11 -7.86
CA LYS A 66 12.63 12.74 -6.55
C LYS A 66 11.17 13.19 -6.29
N PRO A 67 10.46 13.85 -7.23
CA PRO A 67 9.06 14.22 -7.00
C PRO A 67 8.13 13.02 -6.77
N LEU A 68 8.32 11.92 -7.50
CA LEU A 68 7.51 10.72 -7.29
C LEU A 68 7.83 10.04 -5.95
N ALA A 69 9.11 10.01 -5.56
CA ALA A 69 9.50 9.53 -4.24
C ALA A 69 8.84 10.35 -3.12
N GLN A 70 8.81 11.68 -3.25
CA GLN A 70 8.15 12.57 -2.29
C GLN A 70 6.64 12.33 -2.24
N GLN A 71 5.97 12.18 -3.39
CA GLN A 71 4.53 11.87 -3.43
C GLN A 71 4.18 10.57 -2.70
N HIS A 72 5.01 9.54 -2.87
CA HIS A 72 4.84 8.30 -2.13
C HIS A 72 5.08 8.52 -0.64
N PHE A 73 6.16 9.20 -0.26
CA PHE A 73 6.46 9.52 1.13
C PHE A 73 5.30 10.24 1.82
N ASP A 74 4.75 11.30 1.21
CA ASP A 74 3.65 12.08 1.77
C ASP A 74 2.40 11.22 1.96
N PHE A 75 2.08 10.37 0.97
CA PHE A 75 0.97 9.41 1.08
C PHE A 75 1.18 8.44 2.24
N PHE A 76 2.33 7.78 2.31
CA PHE A 76 2.59 6.80 3.37
C PHE A 76 2.67 7.45 4.75
N ASN A 77 3.25 8.64 4.87
CA ASN A 77 3.31 9.37 6.13
C ASN A 77 1.91 9.77 6.65
N LYS A 78 0.97 10.06 5.74
CA LYS A 78 -0.44 10.32 6.09
C LYS A 78 -1.13 9.08 6.68
N PHE A 79 -0.91 7.90 6.11
CA PHE A 79 -1.70 6.70 6.44
C PHE A 79 -1.01 5.70 7.37
N LEU A 80 0.32 5.56 7.32
CA LEU A 80 1.07 4.60 8.14
C LEU A 80 1.42 5.15 9.51
N ASP A 81 1.23 4.33 10.54
CA ASP A 81 1.74 4.51 11.89
C ASP A 81 2.77 3.41 12.18
N ALA A 82 4.02 3.60 11.77
CA ALA A 82 5.07 2.57 11.82
C ALA A 82 6.42 3.15 12.24
#